data_AF-A0A7S0WGT0-F1
#
_entry.id   AF-A0A7S0WGT0-F1
#
_cell.length_a   1.000
_cell.length_b   1.000
_cell.length_c   1.000
_cell.angle_alpha   90.00
_cell.angle_beta   90.00
_cell.angle_gamma   90.00
#
_symmetry.space_group_name_H-M   'P 1'
#
loop_
_entity.id
_entity.type
_entity.pdbx_description
1 polymer ?
#
loop_
_entity_poly.entity_id
_entity_poly.type
_entity_poly.pdbx_seq_one_letter_code
_entity_poly.pdbx_strand_id
1 'polypeptide(L)'
;KLQARDLRLEYTVFNMQRNVLSLVRSLRRGDSLERFTQHDALRLTTGLGQRFRSSLSFSVEEGEDGFVDLANGKLKLLCAAENNWSAPKPTLSGLDSPAEKVAVVRSALTPLDASASWASLNQLVTRVDDKVVAIDASVIQRKPLVDTYVRSGSSFALEDSSVCLLKYLKAQGVRVHMEPAVETIKSAGAAFTARQSSNEVLMMAPTGFQSNLQAAQDNYFMAGAKGERFTSNEAVRNKVLEEYHGLYHVLTQEAGLKVNLMSYTELHGTPDACFPNNWFSTCGDTLTLYPMKVPNRQLERREDIIEFLKTKNYKNMLDLSVTEQEAPPRYLEGTGSLVLDHIGGVAYVAVSERSDVKLAQEWADKLGFKEVVAYHSVDREGRAIYHTNVVQAIGTSFAVIVGESIRDEAERANVMAKLGATREVIDITYDQMDQFCGNVLEVENDRGLPVLALSTQAYDGFTPAQRETLLKHVAALHHAPVPTLEAIGGGGVRCCIAEVF
;
A
#
# COMPACT_ATOMS: atom_id res chain seq x y z
N LYS A 1 2.56 18.02 -52.72
CA LYS A 1 2.40 16.63 -53.20
C LYS A 1 3.25 15.73 -52.32
N LEU A 2 2.57 14.96 -51.47
CA LEU A 2 2.91 13.67 -50.87
C LEU A 2 4.39 13.22 -50.82
N GLN A 3 4.78 12.85 -49.60
CA GLN A 3 5.40 11.57 -49.21
C GLN A 3 6.92 11.34 -49.38
N ALA A 4 7.53 11.16 -48.20
CA ALA A 4 8.23 9.95 -47.74
C ALA A 4 9.63 9.63 -48.28
N ARG A 5 10.61 9.76 -47.38
CA ARG A 5 11.47 8.66 -46.84
C ARG A 5 12.55 9.28 -45.95
N ASP A 6 12.49 9.04 -44.64
CA ASP A 6 13.22 7.98 -43.92
C ASP A 6 14.70 8.34 -43.71
N LEU A 7 15.13 8.68 -42.49
CA LEU A 7 15.49 7.80 -41.36
C LEU A 7 17.00 7.48 -41.33
N ARG A 8 17.59 7.66 -40.14
CA ARG A 8 18.90 7.17 -39.65
C ARG A 8 20.13 7.99 -40.08
N LEU A 9 20.64 8.83 -39.17
CA LEU A 9 22.07 8.95 -38.82
C LEU A 9 22.32 10.12 -37.84
N GLU A 10 21.76 10.08 -36.63
CA GLU A 10 22.18 11.06 -35.58
C GLU A 10 22.57 10.43 -34.23
N TYR A 11 22.65 9.09 -34.14
CA TYR A 11 23.10 8.41 -32.91
C TYR A 11 24.52 7.82 -32.99
N THR A 12 25.30 8.14 -34.03
CA THR A 12 26.66 7.58 -34.24
C THR A 12 27.79 8.53 -33.83
N VAL A 13 27.50 9.70 -33.24
CA VAL A 13 28.56 10.70 -32.96
C VAL A 13 29.11 10.62 -31.52
N PHE A 14 28.39 10.04 -30.56
CA PHE A 14 28.83 10.14 -29.15
C PHE A 14 29.91 9.12 -28.72
N ASN A 15 30.07 7.99 -29.41
CA ASN A 15 31.07 6.97 -29.06
C ASN A 15 32.35 6.99 -29.94
N MET A 16 32.48 7.95 -30.86
CA MET A 16 33.70 8.16 -31.65
C MET A 16 34.81 8.93 -30.90
N GLN A 17 34.55 9.40 -29.67
CA GLN A 17 35.45 10.36 -29.02
C GLN A 17 36.81 9.77 -28.62
N ARG A 18 36.95 8.47 -28.34
CA ARG A 18 38.24 7.93 -27.86
C ARG A 18 39.25 7.63 -28.98
N ASN A 19 38.78 7.24 -30.18
CA ASN A 19 39.65 6.96 -31.33
C ASN A 19 39.93 8.22 -32.17
N VAL A 20 39.00 9.17 -32.24
CA VAL A 20 39.23 10.47 -32.88
C VAL A 20 40.23 11.32 -32.09
N LEU A 21 40.22 11.25 -30.75
CA LEU A 21 41.23 11.92 -29.91
C LEU A 21 42.65 11.35 -30.08
N SER A 22 42.78 10.05 -30.38
CA SER A 22 44.05 9.42 -30.76
C SER A 22 44.54 9.94 -32.12
N LEU A 23 43.63 10.04 -33.10
CA LEU A 23 43.91 10.55 -34.44
C LEU A 23 44.32 12.04 -34.44
N VAL A 24 43.63 12.87 -33.64
CA VAL A 24 43.94 14.31 -33.47
C VAL A 24 45.26 14.54 -32.74
N ARG A 25 45.66 13.64 -31.83
CA ARG A 25 46.97 13.69 -31.16
C ARG A 25 48.12 13.25 -32.06
N SER A 26 47.87 12.35 -33.01
CA SER A 26 48.84 11.95 -34.04
C SER A 26 49.07 13.08 -35.06
N LEU A 27 48.00 13.74 -35.51
CA LEU A 27 48.07 14.86 -36.46
C LEU A 27 48.77 16.11 -35.91
N ARG A 28 48.83 16.30 -34.59
CA ARG A 28 49.60 17.39 -33.94
C ARG A 28 51.11 17.15 -33.88
N ARG A 29 51.60 15.95 -34.23
CA ARG A 29 53.04 15.60 -34.18
C ARG A 29 53.74 15.54 -35.54
N GLY A 30 53.04 15.88 -36.62
CA GLY A 30 53.67 16.06 -37.94
C GLY A 30 54.02 14.77 -38.69
N ASP A 31 53.43 13.63 -38.34
CA ASP A 31 53.62 12.41 -39.13
C ASP A 31 52.72 12.42 -40.38
N SER A 32 53.33 12.20 -41.55
CA SER A 32 52.67 12.24 -42.86
C SER A 32 51.67 11.10 -43.04
N LEU A 33 50.50 11.44 -43.60
CA LEU A 33 49.39 10.57 -43.98
C LEU A 33 49.71 9.68 -45.19
N GLU A 34 50.66 8.77 -45.05
CA GLU A 34 50.89 7.69 -46.03
C GLU A 34 50.88 6.35 -45.32
N ARG A 35 49.67 5.83 -45.08
CA ARG A 35 49.29 4.40 -44.91
C ARG A 35 48.01 4.31 -44.08
N PHE A 36 46.89 4.70 -44.67
CA PHE A 36 45.60 4.16 -44.27
C PHE A 36 44.99 3.54 -45.52
N THR A 37 45.08 2.21 -45.62
CA THR A 37 44.57 1.50 -46.80
C THR A 37 43.12 1.08 -46.57
N GLN A 38 42.37 0.86 -47.65
CA GLN A 38 41.00 0.30 -47.62
C GLN A 38 40.88 -0.98 -46.77
N HIS A 39 42.00 -1.69 -46.57
CA HIS A 39 42.10 -2.89 -45.76
C HIS A 39 41.93 -2.64 -44.24
N ASP A 40 42.27 -1.44 -43.75
CA ASP A 40 42.18 -1.07 -42.34
C ASP A 40 40.76 -0.63 -41.95
N ALA A 41 40.05 0.01 -42.88
CA ALA A 41 38.62 0.33 -42.75
C ALA A 41 37.75 -0.94 -42.74
N LEU A 42 38.12 -1.95 -43.54
CA LEU A 42 37.45 -3.26 -43.54
C LEU A 42 37.71 -4.06 -42.25
N ARG A 43 38.87 -3.91 -41.60
CA ARG A 43 39.12 -4.52 -40.27
C ARG A 43 38.29 -3.88 -39.16
N LEU A 44 38.03 -2.58 -39.23
CA LEU A 44 37.16 -1.88 -38.27
C LEU A 44 35.68 -2.26 -38.45
N THR A 45 35.19 -2.41 -39.69
CA THR A 45 33.81 -2.85 -39.96
C THR A 45 33.59 -4.35 -39.76
N THR A 46 34.58 -5.20 -40.04
CA THR A 46 34.51 -6.65 -39.74
C THR A 46 34.72 -6.96 -38.25
N GLY A 47 35.53 -6.17 -37.52
CA GLY A 47 35.67 -6.26 -36.07
C GLY A 47 34.42 -5.78 -35.31
N LEU A 48 33.73 -4.76 -35.81
CA LEU A 48 32.41 -4.34 -35.31
C LEU A 48 31.31 -5.35 -35.69
N GLY A 49 31.34 -5.88 -36.92
CA GLY A 49 30.39 -6.92 -37.37
C GLY A 49 30.54 -8.27 -36.66
N GLN A 50 31.76 -8.64 -36.25
CA GLN A 50 32.00 -9.84 -35.43
C GLN A 50 31.67 -9.63 -33.94
N ARG A 51 31.77 -8.40 -33.41
CA ARG A 51 31.26 -8.08 -32.06
C ARG A 51 29.74 -8.06 -31.96
N PHE A 52 29.03 -7.90 -33.08
CA PHE A 52 27.57 -8.08 -33.15
C PHE A 52 27.13 -9.51 -33.50
N ARG A 53 28.07 -10.42 -33.80
CA ARG A 53 27.80 -11.83 -34.14
C ARG A 53 28.54 -12.83 -33.26
N SER A 54 29.10 -12.42 -32.13
CA SER A 54 29.35 -13.37 -31.06
C SER A 54 27.99 -13.78 -30.53
N SER A 55 27.66 -15.07 -30.65
CA SER A 55 26.78 -15.73 -29.70
C SER A 55 27.27 -15.32 -28.30
N LEU A 56 26.60 -14.31 -27.70
CA LEU A 56 26.84 -13.91 -26.32
C LEU A 56 26.44 -15.12 -25.50
N SER A 57 27.43 -15.97 -25.23
CA SER A 57 27.33 -17.11 -24.34
C SER A 57 26.95 -16.54 -22.98
N PHE A 58 25.76 -16.92 -22.57
CA PHE A 58 25.16 -16.55 -21.31
C PHE A 58 25.97 -17.19 -20.16
N SER A 59 26.50 -16.36 -19.28
CA SER A 59 26.88 -16.79 -17.93
C SER A 59 25.86 -16.17 -16.99
N VAL A 60 24.84 -16.94 -16.61
CA VAL A 60 24.22 -16.69 -15.31
C VAL A 60 25.23 -17.17 -14.29
N GLU A 61 25.75 -16.25 -13.50
CA GLU A 61 26.54 -16.61 -12.33
C GLU A 61 25.59 -17.29 -11.34
N GLU A 62 25.64 -18.63 -11.29
CA GLU A 62 25.14 -19.38 -10.13
C GLU A 62 25.99 -19.00 -8.92
N GLY A 63 25.42 -18.12 -8.11
CA GLY A 63 25.90 -17.70 -6.80
C GLY A 63 24.71 -17.22 -5.98
N GLU A 64 24.86 -17.21 -4.65
CA GLU A 64 23.81 -16.86 -3.69
C GLU A 64 23.13 -15.51 -3.99
N ASP A 65 23.77 -14.61 -4.75
CA ASP A 65 23.34 -13.24 -5.05
C ASP A 65 22.47 -13.04 -6.31
N GLY A 66 22.33 -14.06 -7.15
CA GLY A 66 21.67 -13.95 -8.47
C GLY A 66 20.25 -14.54 -8.57
N PHE A 67 19.79 -15.24 -7.53
CA PHE A 67 18.63 -16.13 -7.58
C PHE A 67 17.70 -15.97 -6.39
N VAL A 68 16.40 -15.98 -6.66
CA VAL A 68 15.38 -16.19 -5.62
C VAL A 68 14.42 -17.30 -6.07
N ASP A 69 14.46 -18.43 -5.36
CA ASP A 69 13.51 -19.52 -5.54
C ASP A 69 12.17 -19.18 -4.89
N LEU A 70 11.09 -19.25 -5.67
CA LEU A 70 9.72 -19.04 -5.20
C LEU A 70 8.89 -20.30 -5.41
N ALA A 71 7.83 -20.45 -4.60
CA ALA A 71 6.84 -21.53 -4.73
C ALA A 71 7.45 -22.95 -4.80
N ASN A 72 8.32 -23.31 -3.85
CA ASN A 72 8.94 -24.64 -3.77
C ASN A 72 9.76 -25.06 -4.99
N GLY A 73 10.51 -24.10 -5.56
CA GLY A 73 11.41 -24.34 -6.69
C GLY A 73 10.70 -24.45 -8.04
N LYS A 74 9.37 -24.25 -8.09
CA LYS A 74 8.61 -24.19 -9.34
C LYS A 74 8.87 -22.90 -10.13
N LEU A 75 9.34 -21.86 -9.44
CA LEU A 75 9.57 -20.55 -10.01
C LEU A 75 10.95 -20.04 -9.59
N LYS A 76 11.77 -19.67 -10.57
CA LYS A 76 13.07 -19.04 -10.34
C LYS A 76 13.06 -17.61 -10.85
N LEU A 77 13.30 -16.65 -9.95
CA LEU A 77 13.66 -15.28 -10.32
C LEU A 77 15.17 -15.20 -10.54
N LEU A 78 15.58 -14.57 -11.63
CA LEU A 78 16.97 -14.34 -12.00
C LEU A 78 17.22 -12.85 -12.21
N CYS A 79 18.37 -12.36 -11.76
CA CYS A 79 18.84 -11.05 -12.21
C CYS A 79 19.61 -11.20 -13.52
N ALA A 80 19.34 -10.36 -14.51
CA ALA A 80 20.28 -10.17 -15.60
C ALA A 80 21.52 -9.42 -15.06
N ALA A 81 22.70 -10.05 -15.09
CA ALA A 81 23.95 -9.45 -14.62
C ALA A 81 24.45 -8.27 -15.50
N GLU A 82 23.87 -8.06 -16.68
CA GLU A 82 24.32 -7.04 -17.62
C GLU A 82 23.24 -6.00 -17.97
N ASN A 83 23.62 -4.73 -17.85
CA ASN A 83 22.88 -3.55 -18.32
C ASN A 83 22.76 -3.45 -19.87
N ASN A 84 23.15 -4.50 -20.61
CA ASN A 84 23.09 -4.57 -22.07
C ASN A 84 21.83 -5.29 -22.60
N TRP A 85 20.88 -5.63 -21.72
CA TRP A 85 19.61 -6.27 -22.10
C TRP A 85 18.62 -5.27 -22.71
N SER A 86 18.98 -4.72 -23.89
CA SER A 86 18.15 -3.74 -24.61
C SER A 86 16.82 -4.32 -25.12
N ALA A 87 16.72 -5.63 -25.29
CA ALA A 87 15.50 -6.33 -25.68
C ALA A 87 15.42 -7.74 -25.07
N PRO A 88 14.21 -8.24 -24.74
CA PRO A 88 13.99 -9.63 -24.36
C PRO A 88 14.57 -10.58 -25.42
N LYS A 89 15.36 -11.58 -25.00
CA LYS A 89 15.87 -12.58 -25.93
C LYS A 89 14.76 -13.57 -26.28
N PRO A 90 14.60 -14.01 -27.54
CA PRO A 90 13.62 -15.05 -27.89
C PRO A 90 13.92 -16.42 -27.24
N THR A 91 15.20 -16.69 -26.95
CA THR A 91 15.65 -17.95 -26.36
C THR A 91 16.72 -17.70 -25.31
N LEU A 92 16.57 -18.32 -24.14
CA LEU A 92 17.53 -18.39 -23.05
C LEU A 92 18.20 -19.77 -23.09
N SER A 93 19.54 -19.83 -23.14
CA SER A 93 20.30 -21.10 -23.20
C SER A 93 21.45 -21.05 -22.22
N GLY A 94 21.96 -22.22 -21.79
CA GLY A 94 23.06 -22.31 -20.83
C GLY A 94 22.67 -22.10 -19.36
N LEU A 95 21.38 -22.05 -19.04
CA LEU A 95 20.88 -22.08 -17.67
C LEU A 95 20.67 -23.54 -17.23
N ASP A 96 21.50 -24.03 -16.31
CA ASP A 96 21.28 -25.32 -15.66
C ASP A 96 20.27 -25.14 -14.53
N SER A 97 19.04 -25.55 -14.76
CA SER A 97 17.95 -25.41 -13.79
C SER A 97 16.98 -26.57 -14.02
N PRO A 98 16.31 -27.09 -12.99
CA PRO A 98 15.22 -28.05 -13.16
C PRO A 98 13.86 -27.38 -13.43
N ALA A 99 13.74 -26.05 -13.27
CA ALA A 99 12.45 -25.34 -13.32
C ALA A 99 11.78 -25.38 -14.71
N GLU A 100 10.46 -25.53 -14.78
CA GLU A 100 9.72 -25.47 -16.04
C GLU A 100 9.60 -24.04 -16.59
N LYS A 101 9.63 -23.05 -15.70
CA LYS A 101 9.56 -21.62 -16.02
C LYS A 101 10.63 -20.83 -15.29
N VAL A 102 11.11 -19.78 -15.93
CA VAL A 102 12.14 -18.87 -15.43
C VAL A 102 11.69 -17.44 -15.68
N ALA A 103 11.87 -16.56 -14.69
CA ALA A 103 11.61 -15.14 -14.82
C ALA A 103 12.90 -14.35 -14.67
N VAL A 104 13.20 -13.53 -15.68
CA VAL A 104 14.38 -12.65 -15.69
C VAL A 104 13.95 -11.24 -15.32
N VAL A 105 14.45 -10.76 -14.19
CA VAL A 105 14.25 -9.38 -13.71
C VAL A 105 15.29 -8.47 -14.36
N ARG A 106 14.82 -7.36 -14.93
CA ARG A 106 15.67 -6.40 -15.63
C ARG A 106 15.34 -4.94 -15.31
N SER A 107 16.39 -4.13 -15.36
CA SER A 107 16.42 -2.71 -15.04
C SER A 107 16.17 -1.80 -16.25
N ALA A 108 15.19 -2.13 -17.10
CA ALA A 108 15.03 -1.51 -18.41
C ALA A 108 14.72 0.01 -18.40
N LEU A 109 14.35 0.54 -17.24
CA LEU A 109 13.97 1.94 -17.03
C LEU A 109 15.06 2.74 -16.30
N THR A 110 16.26 2.18 -16.14
CA THR A 110 17.39 2.84 -15.49
C THR A 110 18.42 3.33 -16.51
N PRO A 111 18.95 4.56 -16.37
CA PRO A 111 19.97 5.08 -17.27
C PRO A 111 21.22 4.20 -17.33
N LEU A 112 21.83 4.12 -18.52
CA LEU A 112 23.04 3.33 -18.81
C LEU A 112 24.29 3.81 -18.05
N ASP A 113 24.30 5.04 -17.56
CA ASP A 113 25.36 5.62 -16.73
C ASP A 113 25.09 5.47 -15.23
N ALA A 114 23.82 5.24 -14.84
CA ALA A 114 23.41 4.83 -13.50
C ALA A 114 23.56 3.30 -13.27
N SER A 115 24.18 2.60 -14.22
CA SER A 115 24.24 1.14 -14.27
C SER A 115 25.08 0.50 -13.15
N ALA A 116 25.94 1.30 -12.50
CA ALA A 116 26.70 0.89 -11.31
C ALA A 116 25.85 0.88 -10.03
N SER A 117 24.59 1.33 -10.07
CA SER A 117 23.67 1.39 -8.93
C SER A 117 22.42 0.50 -9.07
N TRP A 118 22.40 -0.44 -10.03
CA TRP A 118 21.36 -1.47 -10.00
C TRP A 118 21.62 -2.38 -8.79
N ALA A 119 20.66 -2.38 -7.86
CA ALA A 119 20.72 -3.23 -6.69
C ALA A 119 20.65 -4.68 -7.15
N SER A 120 21.43 -5.58 -6.53
CA SER A 120 21.35 -7.00 -6.83
C SER A 120 19.92 -7.51 -6.59
N LEU A 121 19.53 -8.63 -7.19
CA LEU A 121 18.18 -9.17 -6.99
C LEU A 121 17.88 -9.38 -5.51
N ASN A 122 18.86 -9.82 -4.72
CA ASN A 122 18.71 -10.02 -3.27
C ASN A 122 18.55 -8.71 -2.48
N GLN A 123 19.03 -7.59 -3.01
CA GLN A 123 18.76 -6.27 -2.45
C GLN A 123 17.35 -5.76 -2.81
N LEU A 124 16.73 -6.28 -3.87
CA LEU A 124 15.39 -5.88 -4.29
C LEU A 124 14.29 -6.81 -3.78
N VAL A 125 14.57 -8.10 -3.67
CA VAL A 125 13.62 -9.16 -3.32
C VAL A 125 14.31 -10.18 -2.43
N THR A 126 13.72 -10.51 -1.29
CA THR A 126 14.15 -11.62 -0.44
C THR A 126 12.96 -12.53 -0.16
N ARG A 127 13.17 -13.85 -0.31
CA ARG A 127 12.17 -14.84 0.10
C ARG A 127 12.02 -14.81 1.61
N VAL A 128 10.79 -14.62 2.06
CA VAL A 128 10.41 -14.73 3.47
C VAL A 128 9.81 -16.10 3.75
N ASP A 129 8.94 -16.57 2.84
CA ASP A 129 8.25 -17.86 2.91
C ASP A 129 7.92 -18.36 1.48
N ASP A 130 7.31 -19.53 1.32
CA ASP A 130 6.95 -20.15 0.04
C ASP A 130 6.11 -19.26 -0.87
N LYS A 131 5.22 -18.45 -0.26
CA LYS A 131 4.29 -17.55 -0.96
C LYS A 131 4.45 -16.10 -0.53
N VAL A 132 5.57 -15.75 0.11
CA VAL A 132 5.80 -14.40 0.63
C VAL A 132 7.21 -13.97 0.28
N VAL A 133 7.29 -12.84 -0.41
CA VAL A 133 8.56 -12.16 -0.65
C VAL A 133 8.51 -10.79 0.00
N ALA A 134 9.63 -10.39 0.56
CA ALA A 134 9.85 -9.02 0.87
C ALA A 134 10.49 -8.30 -0.30
N ILE A 135 10.10 -7.05 -0.52
CA ILE A 135 10.66 -6.18 -1.52
C ILE A 135 11.22 -4.91 -0.89
N ASP A 136 12.22 -4.35 -1.55
CA ASP A 136 12.76 -3.05 -1.18
C ASP A 136 11.83 -1.94 -1.68
N ALA A 137 11.61 -0.91 -0.87
CA ALA A 137 10.78 0.23 -1.25
C ALA A 137 11.23 0.88 -2.58
N SER A 138 12.53 0.81 -2.94
CA SER A 138 13.02 1.34 -4.21
C SER A 138 12.47 0.61 -5.43
N VAL A 139 11.90 -0.60 -5.30
CA VAL A 139 11.19 -1.32 -6.37
C VAL A 139 10.04 -0.48 -6.94
N ILE A 140 9.40 0.35 -6.12
CA ILE A 140 8.30 1.24 -6.56
C ILE A 140 8.82 2.29 -7.56
N GLN A 141 9.97 2.89 -7.28
CA GLN A 141 10.57 3.93 -8.11
C GLN A 141 11.27 3.33 -9.33
N ARG A 142 12.03 2.25 -9.12
CA ARG A 142 12.81 1.55 -10.16
C ARG A 142 11.93 0.84 -11.18
N LYS A 143 10.76 0.36 -10.77
CA LYS A 143 9.78 -0.39 -11.60
C LYS A 143 10.43 -1.50 -12.45
N PRO A 144 11.14 -2.46 -11.82
CA PRO A 144 11.77 -3.56 -12.53
C PRO A 144 10.76 -4.30 -13.42
N LEU A 145 11.24 -4.67 -14.61
CA LEU A 145 10.48 -5.46 -15.56
C LEU A 145 10.91 -6.93 -15.48
N VAL A 146 9.99 -7.81 -15.84
CA VAL A 146 10.16 -9.26 -15.85
C VAL A 146 9.87 -9.76 -17.26
N ASP A 147 10.78 -10.57 -17.77
CA ASP A 147 10.57 -11.39 -18.96
C ASP A 147 10.48 -12.86 -18.54
N THR A 148 9.43 -13.56 -18.96
CA THR A 148 9.19 -14.96 -18.59
C THR A 148 9.57 -15.90 -19.72
N TYR A 149 10.12 -17.04 -19.34
CA TYR A 149 10.67 -18.04 -20.24
C TYR A 149 10.17 -19.44 -19.84
N VAL A 150 9.70 -20.24 -20.80
CA VAL A 150 9.26 -21.62 -20.58
C VAL A 150 10.25 -22.60 -21.18
N ARG A 151 10.51 -23.72 -20.50
CA ARG A 151 11.45 -24.75 -20.96
C ARG A 151 11.07 -25.28 -22.35
N SER A 152 12.07 -25.32 -23.22
CA SER A 152 12.00 -25.86 -24.58
C SER A 152 13.30 -26.64 -24.87
N GLY A 153 13.24 -27.95 -24.64
CA GLY A 153 14.41 -28.83 -24.73
C GLY A 153 15.46 -28.50 -23.66
N SER A 154 16.71 -28.24 -24.08
CA SER A 154 17.82 -27.78 -23.23
C SER A 154 17.88 -26.25 -23.08
N SER A 155 16.87 -25.53 -23.57
CA SER A 155 16.79 -24.07 -23.55
C SER A 155 15.44 -23.61 -22.99
N PHE A 156 15.19 -22.30 -22.95
CA PHE A 156 13.89 -21.74 -22.64
C PHE A 156 13.47 -20.74 -23.71
N ALA A 157 12.20 -20.79 -24.13
CA ALA A 157 11.61 -19.87 -25.08
C ALA A 157 10.88 -18.74 -24.35
N LEU A 158 10.97 -17.51 -24.86
CA LEU A 158 10.26 -16.35 -24.32
C LEU A 158 8.74 -16.58 -24.39
N GLU A 159 8.06 -16.36 -23.27
CA GLU A 159 6.60 -16.47 -23.13
C GLU A 159 5.96 -15.09 -23.02
N ASP A 160 6.47 -14.26 -22.09
CA ASP A 160 5.99 -12.89 -21.87
C ASP A 160 7.19 -11.96 -21.63
N SER A 161 6.99 -10.66 -21.83
CA SER A 161 8.05 -9.68 -21.65
C SER A 161 7.54 -8.33 -21.17
N SER A 162 8.42 -7.59 -20.50
CA SER A 162 8.12 -6.23 -20.02
C SER A 162 6.98 -6.18 -18.98
N VAL A 163 6.80 -7.26 -18.22
CA VAL A 163 5.80 -7.33 -17.14
C VAL A 163 6.35 -6.62 -15.90
N CYS A 164 5.57 -5.79 -15.22
CA CYS A 164 6.00 -5.22 -13.93
C CYS A 164 6.24 -6.35 -12.91
N LEU A 165 7.38 -6.33 -12.19
CA LEU A 165 7.73 -7.34 -11.18
C LEU A 165 6.61 -7.61 -10.19
N LEU A 166 5.98 -6.57 -9.66
CA LEU A 166 4.92 -6.72 -8.66
C LEU A 166 3.65 -7.36 -9.24
N LYS A 167 3.31 -7.00 -10.48
CA LYS A 167 2.19 -7.64 -11.19
C LYS A 167 2.51 -9.10 -11.48
N TYR A 168 3.75 -9.40 -11.85
CA TYR A 168 4.20 -10.77 -12.06
C TYR A 168 4.10 -11.59 -10.77
N LEU A 169 4.66 -11.11 -9.65
CA LEU A 169 4.59 -11.77 -8.35
C LEU A 169 3.15 -12.04 -7.91
N LYS A 170 2.28 -11.03 -8.01
CA LYS A 170 0.85 -11.18 -7.70
C LYS A 170 0.18 -12.24 -8.59
N ALA A 171 0.46 -12.25 -9.89
CA ALA A 171 -0.07 -13.25 -10.82
C ALA A 171 0.40 -14.68 -10.50
N GLN A 172 1.58 -14.84 -9.87
CA GLN A 172 2.05 -16.13 -9.36
C GLN A 172 1.45 -16.51 -8.00
N GLY A 173 0.55 -15.71 -7.44
CA GLY A 173 -0.01 -15.92 -6.11
C GLY A 173 1.02 -15.70 -4.98
N VAL A 174 2.09 -14.96 -5.26
CA VAL A 174 3.11 -14.58 -4.29
C VAL A 174 2.70 -13.25 -3.67
N ARG A 175 2.55 -13.23 -2.34
CA ARG A 175 2.30 -12.01 -1.58
C ARG A 175 3.60 -11.22 -1.43
N VAL A 176 3.47 -9.90 -1.55
CA VAL A 176 4.56 -8.96 -1.41
C VAL A 176 4.45 -8.29 -0.05
N HIS A 177 5.58 -8.18 0.65
CA HIS A 177 5.73 -7.38 1.84
C HIS A 177 6.74 -6.28 1.52
N MET A 178 6.38 -5.02 1.72
CA MET A 178 7.26 -3.91 1.40
C MET A 178 8.03 -3.51 2.64
N GLU A 179 9.36 -3.37 2.49
CA GLU A 179 10.25 -2.99 3.56
C GLU A 179 11.09 -1.79 3.14
N PRO A 180 11.38 -0.85 4.06
CA PRO A 180 12.24 0.30 3.75
C PRO A 180 13.62 -0.13 3.25
N ALA A 181 14.14 -1.26 3.76
CA ALA A 181 15.35 -1.92 3.28
C ALA A 181 15.26 -3.42 3.55
N VAL A 182 15.38 -4.27 2.52
CA VAL A 182 15.19 -5.73 2.65
C VAL A 182 16.21 -6.41 3.59
N GLU A 183 17.36 -5.77 3.81
CA GLU A 183 18.43 -6.25 4.71
C GLU A 183 17.98 -6.38 6.18
N THR A 184 16.91 -5.69 6.59
CA THR A 184 16.33 -5.74 7.95
C THR A 184 15.60 -7.04 8.27
N ILE A 185 15.31 -7.86 7.26
CA ILE A 185 14.35 -8.98 7.36
C ILE A 185 14.99 -10.27 7.87
N LYS A 186 16.32 -10.36 7.84
CA LYS A 186 17.08 -11.56 8.27
C LYS A 186 16.88 -11.92 9.76
N SER A 187 16.17 -11.11 10.55
CA SER A 187 15.86 -11.35 11.97
C SER A 187 14.39 -11.61 12.31
N ALA A 188 13.43 -11.49 11.38
CA ALA A 188 12.01 -11.34 11.74
C ALA A 188 11.13 -12.61 11.70
N GLY A 189 11.61 -13.74 11.18
CA GLY A 189 10.95 -15.05 11.33
C GLY A 189 9.45 -15.09 10.97
N ALA A 190 8.68 -15.97 11.62
CA ALA A 190 7.28 -16.31 11.30
C ALA A 190 6.23 -15.17 11.46
N ALA A 191 6.64 -13.93 11.75
CA ALA A 191 5.75 -12.79 11.94
C ALA A 191 5.06 -12.30 10.65
N PHE A 192 5.56 -12.70 9.48
CA PHE A 192 5.08 -12.13 8.21
C PHE A 192 3.75 -12.67 7.72
N THR A 193 3.14 -13.71 8.30
CA THR A 193 1.93 -14.36 7.71
C THR A 193 0.64 -13.56 7.88
N ALA A 194 0.54 -12.71 8.90
CA ALA A 194 -0.62 -11.84 9.12
C ALA A 194 -0.63 -10.65 8.14
N ARG A 195 -1.83 -10.25 7.70
CA ARG A 195 -2.03 -9.05 6.87
C ARG A 195 -2.45 -7.90 7.76
N GLN A 196 -1.79 -6.75 7.62
CA GLN A 196 -2.21 -5.53 8.30
C GLN A 196 -3.44 -4.90 7.64
N SER A 197 -3.56 -5.01 6.31
CA SER A 197 -4.61 -4.36 5.52
C SER A 197 -5.15 -5.26 4.42
N SER A 198 -6.27 -4.85 3.80
CA SER A 198 -6.88 -5.54 2.65
C SER A 198 -6.91 -4.67 1.38
N ASN A 199 -6.97 -5.31 0.21
CA ASN A 199 -7.28 -4.67 -1.09
C ASN A 199 -8.80 -4.65 -1.35
N GLU A 200 -9.59 -5.39 -0.58
CA GLU A 200 -11.04 -5.42 -0.69
C GLU A 200 -11.69 -4.69 0.49
N VAL A 201 -12.65 -3.83 0.19
CA VAL A 201 -13.34 -3.01 1.18
C VAL A 201 -14.83 -2.94 0.89
N LEU A 202 -15.62 -2.57 1.90
CA LEU A 202 -17.02 -2.20 1.78
C LEU A 202 -17.17 -0.70 2.07
N MET A 203 -17.96 -0.04 1.24
CA MET A 203 -18.25 1.39 1.35
C MET A 203 -19.76 1.61 1.24
N MET A 204 -20.25 2.68 1.85
CA MET A 204 -21.68 3.03 1.88
C MET A 204 -21.90 4.38 1.21
N ALA A 205 -22.47 4.39 0.01
CA ALA A 205 -22.79 5.61 -0.71
C ALA A 205 -23.73 6.50 0.13
N PRO A 206 -23.40 7.80 0.32
CA PRO A 206 -24.13 8.72 1.20
C PRO A 206 -25.47 9.22 0.61
N THR A 207 -26.24 8.33 -0.02
CA THR A 207 -27.53 8.66 -0.67
C THR A 207 -28.65 9.02 0.30
N GLY A 208 -28.47 8.74 1.60
CA GLY A 208 -29.37 9.15 2.69
C GLY A 208 -28.73 10.13 3.67
N PHE A 209 -27.58 10.72 3.33
CA PHE A 209 -26.79 11.51 4.28
C PHE A 209 -27.50 12.79 4.74
N GLN A 210 -27.45 13.03 6.05
CA GLN A 210 -27.98 14.22 6.72
C GLN A 210 -27.16 14.49 7.99
N SER A 211 -27.35 15.65 8.62
CA SER A 211 -26.76 15.90 9.96
C SER A 211 -27.38 14.97 11.01
N ASN A 212 -26.56 14.24 11.78
CA ASN A 212 -27.03 13.38 12.86
C ASN A 212 -26.99 14.07 14.23
N LEU A 213 -28.12 14.64 14.66
CA LEU A 213 -28.23 15.32 15.96
C LEU A 213 -28.02 14.38 17.17
N GLN A 214 -28.27 13.07 17.02
CA GLN A 214 -28.05 12.12 18.13
C GLN A 214 -26.55 11.85 18.34
N ALA A 215 -25.80 11.66 17.25
CA ALA A 215 -24.36 11.44 17.31
C ALA A 215 -23.56 12.72 17.60
N ALA A 216 -24.09 13.90 17.27
CA ALA A 216 -23.45 15.18 17.59
C ALA A 216 -23.38 15.49 19.10
N GLN A 217 -24.04 14.70 19.96
CA GLN A 217 -24.00 14.88 21.42
C GLN A 217 -22.62 14.54 22.02
N ASP A 218 -21.88 13.61 21.40
CA ASP A 218 -20.58 13.14 21.87
C ASP A 218 -19.51 13.09 20.76
N ASN A 219 -19.85 13.37 19.49
CA ASN A 219 -18.89 13.63 18.43
C ASN A 219 -18.65 15.13 18.22
N TYR A 220 -17.62 15.66 18.89
CA TYR A 220 -17.24 17.08 18.82
C TYR A 220 -16.53 17.50 17.53
N PHE A 221 -16.23 16.56 16.62
CA PHE A 221 -15.76 16.88 15.27
C PHE A 221 -16.90 17.36 14.37
N MET A 222 -18.14 16.94 14.65
CA MET A 222 -19.32 17.39 13.89
C MET A 222 -19.59 18.88 14.11
N ALA A 223 -19.81 19.60 13.03
CA ALA A 223 -20.20 21.00 13.07
C ALA A 223 -21.55 21.23 13.78
N GLY A 224 -22.43 20.21 13.82
CA GLY A 224 -23.63 20.21 14.67
C GLY A 224 -23.31 20.32 16.17
N ALA A 225 -22.21 19.72 16.63
CA ALA A 225 -21.72 19.88 18.00
C ALA A 225 -21.10 21.27 18.24
N LYS A 226 -20.64 21.93 17.17
CA LYS A 226 -20.11 23.31 17.17
C LYS A 226 -21.20 24.38 17.00
N GLY A 227 -22.47 23.99 16.85
CA GLY A 227 -23.61 24.89 16.72
C GLY A 227 -23.74 25.56 15.35
N GLU A 228 -23.05 25.06 14.34
CA GLU A 228 -23.07 25.61 12.98
C GLU A 228 -24.34 25.17 12.22
N ARG A 229 -24.93 26.07 11.43
CA ARG A 229 -26.12 25.80 10.61
C ARG A 229 -25.76 25.71 9.14
N PHE A 230 -26.07 24.58 8.52
CA PHE A 230 -25.89 24.37 7.08
C PHE A 230 -27.16 24.64 6.28
N THR A 231 -27.01 24.66 4.96
CA THR A 231 -28.11 24.75 3.96
C THR A 231 -29.11 23.59 4.09
N SER A 232 -30.11 23.52 3.20
CA SER A 232 -31.04 22.37 3.17
C SER A 232 -30.31 21.02 3.12
N ASN A 233 -30.87 19.99 3.78
CA ASN A 233 -30.32 18.63 3.82
C ASN A 233 -30.02 18.07 2.41
N GLU A 234 -30.83 18.44 1.41
CA GLU A 234 -30.62 18.04 0.02
C GLU A 234 -29.33 18.61 -0.58
N ALA A 235 -29.06 19.90 -0.38
CA ALA A 235 -27.86 20.54 -0.91
C ALA A 235 -26.59 19.98 -0.25
N VAL A 236 -26.66 19.72 1.06
CA VAL A 236 -25.58 19.03 1.81
C VAL A 236 -25.34 17.64 1.23
N ARG A 237 -26.40 16.83 1.09
CA ARG A 237 -26.29 15.48 0.55
C ARG A 237 -25.69 15.46 -0.84
N ASN A 238 -26.11 16.35 -1.74
CA ASN A 238 -25.58 16.40 -3.11
C ASN A 238 -24.09 16.72 -3.14
N LYS A 239 -23.61 17.65 -2.29
CA LYS A 239 -22.18 17.92 -2.14
C LYS A 239 -21.41 16.72 -1.62
N VAL A 240 -21.92 16.08 -0.56
CA VAL A 240 -21.29 14.89 0.01
C VAL A 240 -21.25 13.75 -0.99
N LEU A 241 -22.26 13.58 -1.84
CA LEU A 241 -22.25 12.59 -2.92
C LEU A 241 -21.17 12.89 -3.98
N GLU A 242 -20.98 14.16 -4.34
CA GLU A 242 -19.92 14.58 -5.27
C GLU A 242 -18.51 14.31 -4.68
N GLU A 243 -18.30 14.69 -3.41
CA GLU A 243 -17.08 14.40 -2.65
C GLU A 243 -16.80 12.89 -2.57
N TYR A 244 -17.83 12.10 -2.24
CA TYR A 244 -17.73 10.64 -2.11
C TYR A 244 -17.48 9.96 -3.46
N HIS A 245 -18.00 10.50 -4.56
CA HIS A 245 -17.70 10.03 -5.90
C HIS A 245 -16.21 10.25 -6.24
N GLY A 246 -15.65 11.40 -5.87
CA GLY A 246 -14.21 11.66 -5.97
C GLY A 246 -13.38 10.66 -5.15
N LEU A 247 -13.76 10.42 -3.89
CA LEU A 247 -13.12 9.41 -3.04
C LEU A 247 -13.19 8.02 -3.67
N TYR A 248 -14.36 7.60 -4.15
CA TYR A 248 -14.54 6.31 -4.82
C TYR A 248 -13.66 6.17 -6.07
N HIS A 249 -13.53 7.24 -6.86
CA HIS A 249 -12.63 7.26 -8.02
C HIS A 249 -11.17 7.04 -7.61
N VAL A 250 -10.68 7.81 -6.63
CA VAL A 250 -9.30 7.69 -6.12
C VAL A 250 -9.03 6.28 -5.61
N LEU A 251 -9.92 5.73 -4.76
CA LEU A 251 -9.73 4.40 -4.17
C LEU A 251 -9.76 3.29 -5.22
N THR A 252 -10.64 3.36 -6.23
CA THR A 252 -10.77 2.30 -7.23
C THR A 252 -9.80 2.43 -8.40
N GLN A 253 -9.67 3.62 -8.98
CA GLN A 253 -8.92 3.83 -10.22
C GLN A 253 -7.45 4.12 -9.97
N GLU A 254 -7.11 4.85 -8.91
CA GLU A 254 -5.73 5.22 -8.62
C GLU A 254 -5.07 4.23 -7.66
N ALA A 255 -5.73 3.92 -6.54
CA ALA A 255 -5.24 2.98 -5.54
C ALA A 255 -5.51 1.52 -5.91
N GLY A 256 -6.48 1.23 -6.77
CA GLY A 256 -6.74 -0.13 -7.26
C GLY A 256 -7.46 -1.03 -6.24
N LEU A 257 -8.26 -0.47 -5.33
CA LEU A 257 -9.06 -1.23 -4.38
C LEU A 257 -10.27 -1.88 -5.06
N LYS A 258 -10.64 -3.06 -4.57
CA LYS A 258 -11.92 -3.69 -4.84
C LYS A 258 -12.97 -3.17 -3.86
N VAL A 259 -13.78 -2.22 -4.31
CA VAL A 259 -14.83 -1.61 -3.48
C VAL A 259 -16.16 -2.32 -3.71
N ASN A 260 -16.75 -2.85 -2.63
CA ASN A 260 -18.13 -3.30 -2.58
C ASN A 260 -19.01 -2.12 -2.13
N LEU A 261 -19.54 -1.37 -3.10
CA LEU A 261 -20.32 -0.16 -2.82
C LEU A 261 -21.80 -0.50 -2.59
N MET A 262 -22.27 -0.25 -1.38
CA MET A 262 -23.66 -0.35 -0.97
C MET A 262 -24.28 1.06 -0.89
N SER A 263 -25.60 1.16 -0.73
CA SER A 263 -26.29 2.45 -0.61
C SER A 263 -27.38 2.41 0.45
N TYR A 264 -27.79 3.56 0.96
CA TYR A 264 -28.88 3.71 1.91
C TYR A 264 -29.70 4.96 1.61
N THR A 265 -30.94 5.00 2.04
CA THR A 265 -31.85 6.14 1.84
C THR A 265 -32.33 6.68 3.18
N GLU A 266 -32.96 7.86 3.17
CA GLU A 266 -33.55 8.48 4.37
C GLU A 266 -34.56 7.55 5.09
N LEU A 267 -35.19 6.62 4.35
CA LEU A 267 -36.14 5.66 4.91
C LEU A 267 -35.52 4.72 5.94
N HIS A 268 -34.19 4.56 5.94
CA HIS A 268 -33.49 3.74 6.93
C HIS A 268 -33.33 4.47 8.27
N GLY A 269 -33.47 5.80 8.30
CA GLY A 269 -33.28 6.59 9.52
C GLY A 269 -31.84 6.64 10.03
N THR A 270 -30.85 6.32 9.17
CA THR A 270 -29.43 6.15 9.52
C THR A 270 -28.54 7.16 8.79
N PRO A 271 -28.54 8.44 9.19
CA PRO A 271 -27.84 9.52 8.47
C PRO A 271 -26.31 9.35 8.38
N ASP A 272 -25.70 8.61 9.33
CA ASP A 272 -24.25 8.34 9.39
C ASP A 272 -23.85 6.99 8.78
N ALA A 273 -24.77 6.30 8.09
CA ALA A 273 -24.49 4.97 7.54
C ALA A 273 -23.38 4.95 6.49
N CYS A 274 -22.89 6.11 6.03
CA CYS A 274 -21.67 6.21 5.22
C CYS A 274 -20.38 5.81 5.97
N PHE A 275 -20.45 5.50 7.28
CA PHE A 275 -19.35 5.05 8.12
C PHE A 275 -19.50 3.58 8.55
N PRO A 276 -19.37 2.61 7.63
CA PRO A 276 -19.67 1.20 7.90
C PRO A 276 -18.72 0.54 8.90
N ASN A 277 -17.53 1.12 9.10
CA ASN A 277 -16.45 0.54 9.90
C ASN A 277 -16.78 0.41 11.41
N ASN A 278 -17.85 1.07 11.85
CA ASN A 278 -18.23 1.12 13.25
C ASN A 278 -19.10 -0.07 13.70
N TRP A 279 -19.85 -0.71 12.80
CA TRP A 279 -20.80 -1.74 13.21
C TRP A 279 -20.37 -3.16 12.83
N PHE A 280 -19.40 -3.32 11.93
CA PHE A 280 -18.75 -4.61 11.67
C PHE A 280 -17.26 -4.49 11.41
N SER A 281 -16.59 -5.64 11.50
CA SER A 281 -15.22 -5.84 11.02
C SER A 281 -15.04 -7.28 10.57
N THR A 282 -13.99 -7.49 9.80
CA THR A 282 -13.59 -8.82 9.34
C THR A 282 -12.16 -9.05 9.81
N CYS A 283 -11.89 -10.22 10.41
CA CYS A 283 -10.55 -10.55 10.90
C CYS A 283 -10.35 -12.06 10.79
N GLY A 284 -9.33 -12.46 10.03
CA GLY A 284 -9.13 -13.88 9.70
C GLY A 284 -10.36 -14.46 9.02
N ASP A 285 -10.93 -15.52 9.57
CA ASP A 285 -12.14 -16.16 9.05
C ASP A 285 -13.43 -15.77 9.82
N THR A 286 -13.40 -14.65 10.55
CA THR A 286 -14.50 -14.21 11.42
C THR A 286 -15.08 -12.87 10.99
N LEU A 287 -16.40 -12.83 10.80
CA LEU A 287 -17.20 -11.61 10.71
C LEU A 287 -17.68 -11.22 12.11
N THR A 288 -17.36 -10.01 12.58
CA THR A 288 -17.82 -9.51 13.88
C THR A 288 -18.86 -8.42 13.70
N LEU A 289 -19.99 -8.49 14.42
CA LEU A 289 -20.98 -7.43 14.57
C LEU A 289 -20.81 -6.75 15.92
N TYR A 290 -20.93 -5.42 15.94
CA TYR A 290 -20.60 -4.60 17.09
C TYR A 290 -21.81 -3.86 17.67
N PRO A 291 -21.83 -3.67 19.01
CA PRO A 291 -22.82 -2.83 19.68
C PRO A 291 -22.53 -1.35 19.44
N MET A 292 -23.59 -0.60 19.14
CA MET A 292 -23.49 0.84 18.83
C MET A 292 -24.18 1.63 19.94
N LYS A 293 -23.57 2.73 20.40
CA LYS A 293 -24.14 3.52 21.49
C LYS A 293 -25.42 4.24 21.05
N VAL A 294 -25.37 4.84 19.87
CA VAL A 294 -26.45 5.71 19.38
C VAL A 294 -27.55 4.85 18.74
N PRO A 295 -28.82 4.94 19.17
CA PRO A 295 -29.90 4.06 18.70
C PRO A 295 -30.12 4.07 17.18
N ASN A 296 -30.04 5.24 16.52
CA ASN A 296 -30.18 5.27 15.06
C ASN A 296 -29.00 4.57 14.34
N ARG A 297 -27.82 4.52 14.96
CA ARG A 297 -26.67 3.81 14.41
C ARG A 297 -26.76 2.29 14.59
N GLN A 298 -27.51 1.81 15.57
CA GLN A 298 -27.82 0.38 15.73
C GLN A 298 -28.57 -0.18 14.50
N LEU A 299 -29.38 0.64 13.84
CA LEU A 299 -30.12 0.31 12.62
C LEU A 299 -29.23 0.24 11.36
N GLU A 300 -27.97 0.65 11.44
CA GLU A 300 -27.01 0.55 10.32
C GLU A 300 -26.67 -0.91 9.99
N ARG A 301 -26.84 -1.82 10.97
CA ARG A 301 -26.67 -3.27 10.81
C ARG A 301 -27.82 -3.85 10.02
N ARG A 302 -27.68 -3.86 8.69
CA ARG A 302 -28.71 -4.33 7.76
C ARG A 302 -28.48 -5.78 7.32
N GLU A 303 -29.57 -6.54 7.27
CA GLU A 303 -29.54 -7.96 6.89
C GLU A 303 -29.03 -8.18 5.47
N ASP A 304 -29.37 -7.32 4.51
CA ASP A 304 -28.92 -7.46 3.12
C ASP A 304 -27.40 -7.30 2.97
N ILE A 305 -26.79 -6.44 3.79
CA ILE A 305 -25.32 -6.27 3.84
C ILE A 305 -24.67 -7.46 4.55
N ILE A 306 -25.28 -7.96 5.63
CA ILE A 306 -24.79 -9.13 6.36
C ILE A 306 -24.81 -10.38 5.46
N GLU A 307 -25.89 -10.61 4.72
CA GLU A 307 -26.00 -11.71 3.76
C GLU A 307 -24.95 -11.60 2.65
N PHE A 308 -24.70 -10.39 2.15
CA PHE A 308 -23.59 -10.15 1.23
C PHE A 308 -22.24 -10.52 1.86
N LEU A 309 -21.96 -10.10 3.09
CA LEU A 309 -20.70 -10.40 3.78
C LEU A 309 -20.53 -11.91 4.02
N LYS A 310 -21.61 -12.65 4.31
CA LYS A 310 -21.57 -14.11 4.44
C LYS A 310 -21.11 -14.82 3.15
N THR A 311 -21.31 -14.21 1.98
CA THR A 311 -20.80 -14.77 0.70
C THR A 311 -19.27 -14.74 0.58
N LYS A 312 -18.57 -14.03 1.48
CA LYS A 312 -17.10 -13.94 1.51
C LYS A 312 -16.42 -15.14 2.18
N ASN A 313 -17.19 -16.17 2.56
CA ASN A 313 -16.70 -17.44 3.14
C ASN A 313 -16.03 -17.31 4.53
N TYR A 314 -16.48 -16.38 5.37
CA TYR A 314 -16.14 -16.42 6.79
C TYR A 314 -16.68 -17.70 7.43
N LYS A 315 -15.87 -18.37 8.26
CA LYS A 315 -16.26 -19.60 8.95
C LYS A 315 -17.00 -19.32 10.25
N ASN A 316 -16.74 -18.17 10.85
CA ASN A 316 -17.25 -17.78 12.15
C ASN A 316 -17.98 -16.44 12.05
N MET A 317 -18.98 -16.27 12.91
CA MET A 317 -19.64 -15.00 13.14
C MET A 317 -19.64 -14.73 14.65
N LEU A 318 -19.12 -13.58 15.04
CA LEU A 318 -19.16 -13.11 16.42
C LEU A 318 -20.15 -11.95 16.51
N ASP A 319 -21.26 -12.15 17.19
CA ASP A 319 -22.24 -11.09 17.41
C ASP A 319 -22.08 -10.51 18.83
N LEU A 320 -21.47 -9.33 18.91
CA LEU A 320 -21.38 -8.54 20.15
C LEU A 320 -22.50 -7.50 20.26
N SER A 321 -23.33 -7.33 19.22
CA SER A 321 -24.36 -6.29 19.20
C SER A 321 -25.39 -6.47 20.31
N VAL A 322 -25.61 -7.69 20.78
CA VAL A 322 -26.48 -8.01 21.91
C VAL A 322 -26.12 -7.29 23.20
N THR A 323 -24.86 -6.89 23.38
CA THR A 323 -24.38 -6.20 24.60
C THR A 323 -24.93 -4.78 24.75
N GLU A 324 -25.45 -4.19 23.67
CA GLU A 324 -26.13 -2.89 23.72
C GLU A 324 -27.51 -2.96 24.42
N GLN A 325 -28.03 -4.17 24.66
CA GLN A 325 -29.29 -4.45 25.37
C GLN A 325 -29.07 -4.89 26.82
N GLU A 326 -27.81 -4.99 27.28
CA GLU A 326 -27.48 -5.32 28.67
C GLU A 326 -27.86 -4.19 29.64
N ALA A 327 -27.83 -4.50 30.94
CA ALA A 327 -28.09 -3.54 32.02
C ALA A 327 -26.92 -3.53 33.02
N PRO A 328 -26.00 -2.54 32.97
CA PRO A 328 -25.93 -1.44 32.01
C PRO A 328 -25.48 -1.90 30.61
N PRO A 329 -25.81 -1.16 29.54
CA PRO A 329 -25.37 -1.49 28.19
C PRO A 329 -23.86 -1.26 28.04
N ARG A 330 -23.22 -2.08 27.22
CA ARG A 330 -21.80 -1.97 26.86
C ARG A 330 -21.68 -1.72 25.36
N TYR A 331 -20.70 -0.91 24.97
CA TYR A 331 -20.51 -0.49 23.58
C TYR A 331 -19.05 -0.68 23.15
N LEU A 332 -18.87 -0.95 21.86
CA LEU A 332 -17.58 -1.12 21.23
C LEU A 332 -17.81 -0.89 19.74
N GLU A 333 -17.71 0.35 19.26
CA GLU A 333 -18.09 0.75 17.89
C GLU A 333 -17.05 0.33 16.83
N GLY A 334 -16.84 -0.98 16.75
CA GLY A 334 -16.05 -1.66 15.74
C GLY A 334 -14.65 -1.09 15.64
N THR A 335 -14.20 -0.88 14.42
CA THR A 335 -12.85 -0.34 14.17
C THR A 335 -12.76 1.18 14.38
N GLY A 336 -13.87 1.84 14.76
CA GLY A 336 -13.83 3.18 15.36
C GLY A 336 -13.22 3.14 16.75
N SER A 337 -13.67 2.19 17.57
CA SER A 337 -13.16 1.94 18.92
C SER A 337 -11.87 1.12 18.94
N LEU A 338 -11.67 0.23 17.97
CA LEU A 338 -10.52 -0.66 17.89
C LEU A 338 -9.58 -0.24 16.76
N VAL A 339 -8.37 0.20 17.08
CA VAL A 339 -7.28 0.34 16.09
C VAL A 339 -6.35 -0.86 16.23
N LEU A 340 -6.28 -1.67 15.17
CA LEU A 340 -5.75 -3.02 15.23
C LEU A 340 -4.34 -3.08 14.64
N ASP A 341 -3.41 -3.62 15.42
CA ASP A 341 -2.16 -4.17 14.91
C ASP A 341 -2.37 -5.66 14.66
N HIS A 342 -2.75 -6.01 13.42
CA HIS A 342 -3.01 -7.41 13.04
C HIS A 342 -1.72 -8.25 13.03
N ILE A 343 -0.57 -7.62 12.76
CA ILE A 343 0.73 -8.31 12.70
C ILE A 343 1.23 -8.63 14.12
N GLY A 344 1.24 -7.63 15.00
CA GLY A 344 1.63 -7.77 16.39
C GLY A 344 0.61 -8.55 17.23
N GLY A 345 -0.66 -8.52 16.82
CA GLY A 345 -1.78 -9.07 17.57
C GLY A 345 -2.15 -8.17 18.77
N VAL A 346 -2.13 -6.86 18.58
CA VAL A 346 -2.43 -5.87 19.63
C VAL A 346 -3.62 -5.01 19.20
N ALA A 347 -4.60 -4.83 20.09
CA ALA A 347 -5.73 -3.95 19.87
C ALA A 347 -5.61 -2.71 20.76
N TYR A 348 -5.57 -1.53 20.14
CA TYR A 348 -5.50 -0.25 20.86
C TYR A 348 -6.89 0.34 21.00
N VAL A 349 -7.20 0.86 22.18
CA VAL A 349 -8.52 1.38 22.54
C VAL A 349 -8.40 2.65 23.38
N ALA A 350 -8.84 3.77 22.83
CA ALA A 350 -9.12 4.97 23.60
C ALA A 350 -10.45 4.79 24.34
N VAL A 351 -10.42 4.87 25.68
CA VAL A 351 -11.60 4.70 26.52
C VAL A 351 -12.57 5.86 26.32
N SER A 352 -13.83 5.56 26.03
CA SER A 352 -14.89 6.54 25.81
C SER A 352 -16.26 5.93 26.11
N GLU A 353 -17.32 6.74 26.00
CA GLU A 353 -18.70 6.26 26.10
C GLU A 353 -19.08 5.25 25.00
N ARG A 354 -18.24 5.11 23.96
CA ARG A 354 -18.43 4.21 22.82
C ARG A 354 -17.46 3.01 22.83
N SER A 355 -16.58 2.92 23.83
CA SER A 355 -15.48 1.95 23.89
C SER A 355 -15.34 1.34 25.30
N ASP A 356 -15.99 0.21 25.54
CA ASP A 356 -15.86 -0.57 26.77
C ASP A 356 -14.62 -1.49 26.72
N VAL A 357 -13.72 -1.29 27.68
CA VAL A 357 -12.42 -2.01 27.73
C VAL A 357 -12.60 -3.50 28.01
N LYS A 358 -13.60 -3.89 28.81
CA LYS A 358 -13.83 -5.32 29.11
C LYS A 358 -14.35 -6.03 27.88
N LEU A 359 -15.27 -5.41 27.15
CA LEU A 359 -15.78 -5.93 25.89
C LEU A 359 -14.68 -6.00 24.82
N ALA A 360 -13.77 -5.03 24.78
CA ALA A 360 -12.58 -5.09 23.93
C ALA A 360 -11.66 -6.29 24.29
N GLN A 361 -11.49 -6.60 25.58
CA GLN A 361 -10.75 -7.78 26.02
C GLN A 361 -11.46 -9.09 25.63
N GLU A 362 -12.78 -9.18 25.84
CA GLU A 362 -13.58 -10.33 25.39
C GLU A 362 -13.49 -10.54 23.87
N TRP A 363 -13.49 -9.45 23.11
CA TRP A 363 -13.27 -9.46 21.67
C TRP A 363 -11.87 -9.99 21.32
N ALA A 364 -10.83 -9.46 21.96
CA ALA A 364 -9.45 -9.86 21.71
C ALA A 364 -9.22 -11.35 21.99
N ASP A 365 -9.76 -11.85 23.10
CA ASP A 365 -9.66 -13.26 23.49
C ASP A 365 -10.32 -14.18 22.45
N LYS A 366 -11.48 -13.78 21.91
CA LYS A 366 -12.21 -14.56 20.89
C LYS A 366 -11.53 -14.55 19.53
N LEU A 367 -10.89 -13.44 19.16
CA LEU A 367 -10.24 -13.26 17.86
C LEU A 367 -8.74 -13.64 17.87
N GLY A 368 -8.20 -14.01 19.05
CA GLY A 368 -6.81 -14.43 19.20
C GLY A 368 -5.80 -13.27 19.23
N PHE A 369 -6.23 -12.06 19.58
CA PHE A 369 -5.32 -10.95 19.85
C PHE A 369 -4.62 -11.19 21.19
N LYS A 370 -3.33 -10.88 21.25
CA LYS A 370 -2.46 -11.15 22.40
C LYS A 370 -2.66 -10.13 23.52
N GLU A 371 -3.06 -8.91 23.17
CA GLU A 371 -3.13 -7.80 24.10
C GLU A 371 -4.15 -6.75 23.69
N VAL A 372 -4.81 -6.16 24.68
CA VAL A 372 -5.55 -4.91 24.55
C VAL A 372 -4.80 -3.80 25.28
N VAL A 373 -4.44 -2.75 24.57
CA VAL A 373 -3.81 -1.54 25.12
C VAL A 373 -4.88 -0.46 25.24
N ALA A 374 -5.45 -0.35 26.43
CA ALA A 374 -6.42 0.70 26.76
C ALA A 374 -5.71 1.95 27.31
N TYR A 375 -6.17 3.13 26.90
CA TYR A 375 -5.65 4.42 27.38
C TYR A 375 -6.73 5.50 27.34
N HIS A 376 -6.54 6.58 28.09
CA HIS A 376 -7.43 7.72 28.11
C HIS A 376 -6.90 8.82 27.21
N SER A 377 -7.76 9.27 26.29
CA SER A 377 -7.44 10.33 25.33
C SER A 377 -8.50 11.41 25.41
N VAL A 378 -8.08 12.67 25.50
CA VAL A 378 -8.97 13.83 25.62
C VAL A 378 -8.64 14.92 24.63
N ASP A 379 -9.65 15.70 24.24
CA ASP A 379 -9.48 16.89 23.43
C ASP A 379 -8.87 18.07 24.22
N ARG A 380 -8.78 19.24 23.57
CA ARG A 380 -8.23 20.46 24.18
C ARG A 380 -9.05 20.90 25.40
N GLU A 381 -10.35 20.67 25.38
CA GLU A 381 -11.30 20.98 26.45
C GLU A 381 -11.32 19.94 27.58
N GLY A 382 -10.60 18.82 27.43
CA GLY A 382 -10.52 17.75 28.42
C GLY A 382 -11.68 16.75 28.34
N ARG A 383 -12.44 16.74 27.25
CA ARG A 383 -13.50 15.77 27.00
C ARG A 383 -12.91 14.52 26.35
N ALA A 384 -13.40 13.34 26.71
CA ALA A 384 -12.95 12.09 26.12
C ALA A 384 -13.17 12.10 24.60
N ILE A 385 -12.15 11.69 23.84
CA ILE A 385 -12.28 11.54 22.39
C ILE A 385 -13.04 10.24 22.11
N TYR A 386 -14.13 10.36 21.34
CA TYR A 386 -15.15 9.31 21.23
C TYR A 386 -14.65 8.04 20.53
N HIS A 387 -13.78 8.14 19.52
CA HIS A 387 -13.21 7.01 18.77
C HIS A 387 -11.68 7.00 18.79
N THR A 388 -11.11 5.81 18.86
CA THR A 388 -9.66 5.59 18.81
C THR A 388 -9.08 5.96 17.45
N ASN A 389 -9.83 5.72 16.37
CA ASN A 389 -9.39 5.94 14.99
C ASN A 389 -9.31 7.41 14.53
N VAL A 390 -9.64 8.37 15.40
CA VAL A 390 -9.32 9.79 15.18
C VAL A 390 -8.05 10.20 15.93
N VAL A 391 -7.65 9.42 16.94
CA VAL A 391 -6.44 9.63 17.75
C VAL A 391 -5.23 8.93 17.14
N GLN A 392 -5.43 7.75 16.53
CA GLN A 392 -4.34 6.95 16.00
C GLN A 392 -4.71 6.12 14.77
N ALA A 393 -3.68 5.79 14.00
CA ALA A 393 -3.71 4.82 12.91
C ALA A 393 -2.47 3.92 12.97
N ILE A 394 -2.62 2.66 12.58
CA ILE A 394 -1.54 1.67 12.55
C ILE A 394 -1.45 1.09 11.13
N GLY A 395 -0.28 1.25 10.52
CA GLY A 395 0.08 0.56 9.28
C GLY A 395 1.03 -0.60 9.55
N THR A 396 1.59 -1.15 8.47
CA THR A 396 2.48 -2.32 8.55
C THR A 396 3.76 -1.98 9.32
N SER A 397 4.38 -0.83 9.02
CA SER A 397 5.69 -0.42 9.56
C SER A 397 5.71 1.00 10.14
N PHE A 398 4.56 1.67 10.19
CA PHE A 398 4.40 3.00 10.79
C PHE A 398 3.17 3.06 11.70
N ALA A 399 3.16 4.03 12.61
CA ALA A 399 1.97 4.40 13.38
C ALA A 399 1.83 5.92 13.40
N VAL A 400 0.60 6.42 13.33
CA VAL A 400 0.27 7.83 13.56
C VAL A 400 -0.46 7.92 14.89
N ILE A 401 -0.10 8.88 15.75
CA ILE A 401 -0.76 9.07 17.04
C ILE A 401 -0.70 10.53 17.48
N VAL A 402 -1.75 10.99 18.17
CA VAL A 402 -1.75 12.27 18.87
C VAL A 402 -1.25 12.04 20.30
N GLY A 403 0.07 12.07 20.52
CA GLY A 403 0.63 11.76 21.84
C GLY A 403 0.15 12.72 22.93
N GLU A 404 -0.04 14.00 22.59
CA GLU A 404 -0.48 15.01 23.55
C GLU A 404 -1.93 14.84 24.04
N SER A 405 -2.76 14.04 23.35
CA SER A 405 -4.13 13.75 23.80
C SER A 405 -4.18 12.79 24.98
N ILE A 406 -3.10 12.03 25.21
CA ILE A 406 -2.92 11.13 26.35
C ILE A 406 -2.25 11.91 27.47
N ARG A 407 -3.06 12.47 28.38
CA ARG A 407 -2.58 13.36 29.45
C ARG A 407 -1.87 12.63 30.58
N ASP A 408 -2.22 11.37 30.83
CA ASP A 408 -1.49 10.54 31.79
C ASP A 408 -0.13 10.14 31.19
N GLU A 409 0.95 10.53 31.87
CA GLU A 409 2.31 10.33 31.36
C GLU A 409 2.69 8.85 31.29
N ALA A 410 2.16 8.01 32.18
CA ALA A 410 2.47 6.59 32.21
C ALA A 410 1.73 5.85 31.07
N GLU A 411 0.46 6.16 30.84
CA GLU A 411 -0.29 5.65 29.68
C GLU A 411 0.38 6.08 28.38
N ARG A 412 0.74 7.36 28.24
CA ARG A 412 1.42 7.88 27.04
C ARG A 412 2.75 7.17 26.81
N ALA A 413 3.59 7.05 27.84
CA ALA A 413 4.86 6.35 27.72
C ALA A 413 4.69 4.88 27.31
N ASN A 414 3.69 4.18 27.87
CA ASN A 414 3.39 2.80 27.51
C ASN A 414 2.93 2.66 26.04
N VAL A 415 2.00 3.50 25.59
CA VAL A 415 1.50 3.47 24.20
C VAL A 415 2.65 3.78 23.22
N MET A 416 3.42 4.84 23.46
CA MET A 416 4.53 5.22 22.60
C MET A 416 5.63 4.14 22.54
N ALA A 417 5.94 3.50 23.68
CA ALA A 417 6.91 2.41 23.73
C ALA A 417 6.43 1.18 22.94
N LYS A 418 5.14 0.81 23.04
CA LYS A 418 4.59 -0.33 22.30
C LYS A 418 4.53 -0.09 20.80
N LEU A 419 4.08 1.08 20.36
CA LEU A 419 4.09 1.45 18.95
C LEU A 419 5.53 1.48 18.41
N GLY A 420 6.44 2.15 19.11
CA GLY A 420 7.85 2.31 18.74
C GLY A 420 8.68 1.02 18.77
N ALA A 421 8.18 -0.06 19.38
CA ALA A 421 8.86 -1.36 19.40
C ALA A 421 8.91 -2.02 18.02
N THR A 422 7.98 -1.68 17.12
CA THR A 422 7.84 -2.34 15.81
C THR A 422 7.68 -1.36 14.64
N ARG A 423 7.42 -0.07 14.91
CA ARG A 423 7.02 0.90 13.90
C ARG A 423 7.70 2.24 14.08
N GLU A 424 7.89 2.95 12.98
CA GLU A 424 8.21 4.37 13.03
C GLU A 424 6.97 5.15 13.47
N VAL A 425 7.06 5.86 14.60
CA VAL A 425 5.94 6.61 15.17
C VAL A 425 5.95 8.05 14.65
N ILE A 426 4.86 8.45 14.02
CA ILE A 426 4.57 9.81 13.58
C ILE A 426 3.64 10.43 14.62
N ASP A 427 4.23 11.17 15.56
CA ASP A 427 3.48 11.97 16.53
C ASP A 427 2.90 13.22 15.83
N ILE A 428 1.59 13.40 15.94
CA ILE A 428 0.83 14.51 15.34
C ILE A 428 0.24 15.40 16.43
N THR A 429 0.03 16.66 16.08
CA THR A 429 -0.57 17.64 17.01
C THR A 429 -2.10 17.56 17.03
N TYR A 430 -2.73 18.19 18.00
CA TYR A 430 -4.18 18.43 18.01
C TYR A 430 -4.68 19.15 16.75
N ASP A 431 -3.92 20.12 16.21
CA ASP A 431 -4.33 20.81 14.98
C ASP A 431 -4.36 19.84 13.78
N GLN A 432 -3.41 18.91 13.73
CA GLN A 432 -3.38 17.86 12.73
C GLN A 432 -4.48 16.82 12.96
N MET A 433 -4.82 16.51 14.21
CA MET A 433 -5.98 15.68 14.57
C MET A 433 -7.28 16.31 14.07
N ASP A 434 -7.47 17.61 14.27
CA ASP A 434 -8.64 18.38 13.80
C ASP A 434 -8.71 18.42 12.26
N GLN A 435 -7.59 18.17 11.59
CA GLN A 435 -7.47 17.99 10.15
C GLN A 435 -7.52 16.51 9.73
N PHE A 436 -7.97 15.60 10.61
CA PHE A 436 -8.12 14.16 10.35
C PHE A 436 -6.81 13.41 10.05
N CYS A 437 -5.64 13.92 10.44
CA CYS A 437 -4.36 13.22 10.26
C CYS A 437 -4.29 11.88 11.02
N GLY A 438 -5.02 11.75 12.13
CA GLY A 438 -5.17 10.46 12.83
C GLY A 438 -6.15 9.49 12.15
N ASN A 439 -7.03 10.00 11.26
CA ASN A 439 -8.08 9.23 10.58
C ASN A 439 -7.64 8.77 9.19
N VAL A 440 -6.49 8.08 9.14
CA VAL A 440 -5.93 7.50 7.92
C VAL A 440 -5.96 5.97 8.00
N LEU A 441 -5.93 5.30 6.85
CA LEU A 441 -5.99 3.84 6.78
C LEU A 441 -5.00 3.30 5.76
N GLU A 442 -4.14 2.37 6.18
CA GLU A 442 -3.35 1.58 5.24
C GLU A 442 -4.27 0.58 4.55
N VAL A 443 -4.24 0.55 3.23
CA VAL A 443 -4.96 -0.40 2.37
C VAL A 443 -3.98 -1.00 1.37
N GLU A 444 -4.30 -2.17 0.82
CA GLU A 444 -3.44 -2.80 -0.19
C GLU A 444 -3.88 -2.39 -1.60
N ASN A 445 -2.95 -2.08 -2.49
CA ASN A 445 -3.25 -1.75 -3.89
C ASN A 445 -3.36 -2.98 -4.81
N ASP A 446 -3.64 -2.74 -6.10
CA ASP A 446 -3.76 -3.80 -7.12
C ASP A 446 -2.48 -4.61 -7.35
N ARG A 447 -1.34 -4.24 -6.75
CA ARG A 447 -0.04 -4.91 -6.83
C ARG A 447 0.40 -5.58 -5.53
N GLY A 448 -0.40 -5.51 -4.47
CA GLY A 448 -0.02 -6.08 -3.19
C GLY A 448 0.87 -5.18 -2.32
N LEU A 449 0.91 -3.87 -2.60
CA LEU A 449 1.67 -2.92 -1.78
C LEU A 449 0.76 -2.13 -0.86
N PRO A 450 1.24 -1.74 0.34
CA PRO A 450 0.53 -0.82 1.20
C PRO A 450 0.46 0.57 0.54
N VAL A 451 -0.71 1.19 0.61
CA VAL A 451 -0.94 2.61 0.27
C VAL A 451 -1.78 3.24 1.37
N LEU A 452 -1.63 4.54 1.59
CA LEU A 452 -2.40 5.24 2.62
C LEU A 452 -3.61 5.93 2.00
N ALA A 453 -4.80 5.59 2.47
CA ALA A 453 -6.04 6.31 2.17
C ALA A 453 -6.28 7.40 3.23
N LEU A 454 -6.47 8.64 2.78
CA LEU A 454 -6.66 9.80 3.64
C LEU A 454 -7.48 10.89 2.95
N SER A 455 -7.99 11.88 3.69
CA SER A 455 -8.60 13.06 3.06
C SER A 455 -7.53 14.02 2.57
N THR A 456 -7.90 14.93 1.66
CA THR A 456 -7.01 16.02 1.25
C THR A 456 -6.68 16.94 2.42
N GLN A 457 -7.62 17.13 3.36
CA GLN A 457 -7.37 17.88 4.58
C GLN A 457 -6.27 17.23 5.43
N ALA A 458 -6.32 15.91 5.62
CA ALA A 458 -5.27 15.16 6.32
C ALA A 458 -3.93 15.23 5.58
N TYR A 459 -3.95 15.08 4.24
CA TYR A 459 -2.75 15.19 3.42
C TYR A 459 -2.04 16.54 3.60
N ASP A 460 -2.81 17.63 3.57
CA ASP A 460 -2.31 19.00 3.76
C ASP A 460 -1.91 19.28 5.21
N GLY A 461 -2.56 18.62 6.17
CA GLY A 461 -2.26 18.74 7.60
C GLY A 461 -0.95 18.07 8.01
N PHE A 462 -0.56 16.96 7.37
CA PHE A 462 0.79 16.42 7.56
C PHE A 462 1.84 17.41 7.09
N THR A 463 2.93 17.55 7.85
CA THR A 463 4.09 18.31 7.39
C THR A 463 4.76 17.61 6.20
N PRO A 464 5.53 18.33 5.34
CA PRO A 464 6.30 17.69 4.29
C PRO A 464 7.19 16.54 4.78
N ALA A 465 7.84 16.72 5.93
CA ALA A 465 8.69 15.68 6.54
C ALA A 465 7.89 14.45 6.99
N GLN A 466 6.69 14.63 7.57
CA GLN A 466 5.82 13.51 7.94
C GLN A 466 5.33 12.75 6.70
N ARG A 467 4.97 13.45 5.61
CA ARG A 467 4.61 12.79 4.33
C ARG A 467 5.78 12.02 3.75
N GLU A 468 6.98 12.56 3.78
CA GLU A 468 8.19 11.85 3.35
C GLU A 468 8.44 10.61 4.20
N THR A 469 8.27 10.69 5.52
CA THR A 469 8.34 9.53 6.41
C THR A 469 7.29 8.48 6.05
N LEU A 470 6.02 8.86 5.89
CA LEU A 470 4.95 7.93 5.49
C LEU A 470 5.30 7.24 4.15
N LEU A 471 5.81 7.98 3.17
CA LEU A 471 6.21 7.45 1.85
C LEU A 471 7.40 6.48 1.88
N LYS A 472 8.12 6.35 3.00
CA LYS A 472 9.08 5.23 3.20
C LYS A 472 8.37 3.90 3.44
N HIS A 473 7.17 3.95 4.00
CA HIS A 473 6.39 2.81 4.48
C HIS A 473 5.19 2.46 3.60
N VAL A 474 4.75 3.37 2.74
CA VAL A 474 3.65 3.13 1.80
C VAL A 474 4.04 3.55 0.38
N ALA A 475 3.47 2.88 -0.62
CA ALA A 475 3.78 3.13 -2.02
C ALA A 475 3.21 4.46 -2.55
N ALA A 476 2.14 4.96 -1.92
CA ALA A 476 1.49 6.21 -2.28
C ALA A 476 0.59 6.70 -1.13
N LEU A 477 0.34 8.01 -1.12
CA LEU A 477 -0.69 8.66 -0.32
C LEU A 477 -1.85 9.02 -1.27
N HIS A 478 -2.94 8.25 -1.22
CA HIS A 478 -4.11 8.47 -2.07
C HIS A 478 -5.17 9.25 -1.32
N HIS A 479 -5.40 10.49 -1.75
CA HIS A 479 -6.29 11.42 -1.05
C HIS A 479 -7.37 12.00 -1.94
N ALA A 480 -8.52 12.31 -1.33
CA ALA A 480 -9.64 12.97 -1.99
C ALA A 480 -10.22 14.08 -1.09
N PRO A 481 -10.75 15.17 -1.66
CA PRO A 481 -11.41 16.22 -0.89
C PRO A 481 -12.79 15.73 -0.43
N VAL A 482 -13.00 15.68 0.89
CA VAL A 482 -14.29 15.33 1.53
C VAL A 482 -14.71 16.33 2.63
N PRO A 483 -14.53 17.65 2.43
CA PRO A 483 -14.67 18.63 3.52
C PRO A 483 -16.09 18.74 4.07
N THR A 484 -17.13 18.56 3.25
CA THR A 484 -18.52 18.62 3.72
C THR A 484 -18.87 17.39 4.54
N LEU A 485 -18.41 16.20 4.10
CA LEU A 485 -18.58 14.95 4.84
C LEU A 485 -17.87 15.00 6.20
N GLU A 486 -16.63 15.49 6.24
CA GLU A 486 -15.84 15.65 7.47
C GLU A 486 -16.49 16.63 8.43
N ALA A 487 -16.89 17.81 7.93
CA ALA A 487 -17.50 18.84 8.77
C ALA A 487 -18.86 18.39 9.35
N ILE A 488 -19.70 17.70 8.59
CA ILE A 488 -21.07 17.39 9.01
C ILE A 488 -21.17 16.02 9.69
N GLY A 489 -20.48 15.01 9.16
CA GLY A 489 -20.49 13.65 9.69
C GLY A 489 -19.44 13.41 10.78
N GLY A 490 -18.46 14.31 10.95
CA GLY A 490 -17.43 14.20 11.98
C GLY A 490 -16.57 12.95 11.86
N GLY A 491 -16.47 12.37 10.66
CA GLY A 491 -15.63 11.22 10.34
C GLY A 491 -14.88 11.47 9.02
N GLY A 492 -13.63 11.00 8.93
CA GLY A 492 -12.79 11.15 7.76
C GLY A 492 -12.83 9.94 6.82
N VAL A 493 -11.89 9.89 5.88
CA VAL A 493 -11.81 8.83 4.85
C VAL A 493 -11.72 7.43 5.46
N ARG A 494 -10.95 7.24 6.54
CA ARG A 494 -10.83 5.94 7.20
C ARG A 494 -12.19 5.45 7.70
N CYS A 495 -13.08 6.32 8.16
CA CYS A 495 -14.40 5.91 8.64
C CYS A 495 -15.30 5.42 7.49
N CYS A 496 -15.11 5.93 6.27
CA CYS A 496 -15.88 5.51 5.09
C CYS A 496 -15.52 4.10 4.59
N ILE A 497 -14.45 3.50 5.11
CA ILE A 497 -13.86 2.25 4.61
C ILE A 497 -13.96 1.17 5.70
N ALA A 498 -14.62 0.06 5.38
CA ALA A 498 -14.60 -1.17 6.17
C ALA A 498 -13.85 -2.27 5.41
N GLU A 499 -12.75 -2.77 5.97
CA GLU A 499 -11.91 -3.78 5.34
C GLU A 499 -12.59 -5.15 5.29
N VAL A 500 -12.39 -5.85 4.18
CA VAL A 500 -12.90 -7.20 3.89
C VAL A 500 -11.67 -8.09 3.62
N PHE A 501 -11.25 -8.87 4.61
CA PHE A 501 -10.01 -9.66 4.59
C PHE A 501 -10.11 -10.99 3.82
#